data_AF-B3PMT0-F1
#
_entry.id   AF-B3PMT0-F1
#
_cell.length_a   1.000
_cell.length_b   1.000
_cell.length_c   1.000
_cell.angle_alpha   90.00
_cell.angle_beta   90.00
_cell.angle_gamma   90.00
#
_symmetry.space_group_name_H-M   'P 1'
#
loop_
_entity.id
_entity.type
_entity.pdbx_description
1 polymer ?
#
loop_
_entity_poly.entity_id
_entity_poly.type
_entity_poly.pdbx_seq_one_letter_code
_entity_poly.pdbx_strand_id
1 'polypeptide(L)'
;MITKILSATTPQPKTSTNNTAWLIGLTLLFLGLAYFAIKFAFGWKRSLNKTKNVLGKELVKPYVQGFSPKSSSFFTYMLINVFTVVLLVSTTIVLVKLINRGESTTSSFAVSYYALLATTFIVSLAFNLFMLISYLATFKEPQYAHSKNLPDELRSLKNQKTLTNSFPEEIKLDLNKITIDNPLAPRVLAKFIKQYNDLNKVGEANSLKAKYYTYLDQKFKILYFNELNNQIEVEKENEGRMLGIVGSEGKQVQATNKIEEEIIWMDKADAKAKLLMETKDLVKNDDPKERNSNYEDYLYNIRANDPIYANVKRNTFVTYRDIDIEDLFYNPSTNITYSLDGGKTTLEKPLHEFLNVYHGYLVEKFYGSL
;
A
#
# COMPACT_ATOMS: atom_id res chain seq x y z
N MET A 1 88.13 7.98 -5.93
CA MET A 1 87.12 6.97 -6.30
C MET A 1 85.98 7.09 -5.29
N ILE A 2 84.92 7.84 -5.61
CA ILE A 2 83.73 7.99 -4.75
C ILE A 2 82.54 7.62 -5.63
N THR A 3 82.00 6.44 -5.39
CA THR A 3 80.85 5.89 -6.12
C THR A 3 79.58 6.45 -5.49
N LYS A 4 78.88 7.34 -6.21
CA LYS A 4 77.51 7.77 -5.88
C LYS A 4 76.59 6.55 -6.02
N ILE A 5 76.10 6.03 -4.91
CA ILE A 5 74.98 5.07 -4.90
C ILE A 5 73.71 5.88 -5.17
N LEU A 6 73.20 5.77 -6.40
CA LEU A 6 71.85 6.18 -6.75
C LEU A 6 70.87 5.29 -5.99
N SER A 7 70.20 5.84 -4.99
CA SER A 7 69.03 5.22 -4.38
C SER A 7 67.91 5.18 -5.42
N ALA A 8 67.69 4.01 -6.01
CA ALA A 8 66.54 3.74 -6.85
C ALA A 8 65.27 3.86 -6.00
N THR A 9 64.49 4.90 -6.23
CA THR A 9 63.13 5.02 -5.72
C THR A 9 62.32 3.88 -6.34
N THR A 10 62.02 2.85 -5.56
CA THR A 10 61.12 1.78 -5.95
C THR A 10 59.74 2.40 -6.24
N PRO A 11 59.16 2.24 -7.44
CA PRO A 11 57.81 2.70 -7.68
C PRO A 11 56.88 1.90 -6.76
N GLN A 12 56.19 2.60 -5.86
CA GLN A 12 55.13 1.99 -5.06
C GLN A 12 54.13 1.28 -5.99
N PRO A 13 53.65 0.08 -5.63
CA PRO A 13 52.67 -0.61 -6.44
C PRO A 13 51.42 0.27 -6.54
N LYS A 14 51.12 0.75 -7.75
CA LYS A 14 49.82 1.34 -8.08
C LYS A 14 48.78 0.28 -7.77
N THR A 15 48.04 0.41 -6.67
CA THR A 15 46.83 -0.36 -6.42
C THR A 15 45.91 -0.16 -7.62
N SER A 16 45.84 -1.14 -8.50
CA SER A 16 44.96 -1.11 -9.66
C SER A 16 43.53 -1.19 -9.16
N THR A 17 42.85 -0.06 -9.04
CA THR A 17 41.41 -0.09 -8.83
C THR A 17 40.80 -0.78 -10.05
N ASN A 18 40.07 -1.85 -9.81
CA ASN A 18 39.37 -2.56 -10.87
C ASN A 18 38.21 -1.69 -11.35
N ASN A 19 38.51 -0.76 -12.27
CA ASN A 19 37.57 0.22 -12.81
C ASN A 19 36.38 -0.47 -13.49
N THR A 20 36.60 -1.66 -14.08
CA THR A 20 35.54 -2.48 -14.67
C THR A 20 34.55 -2.96 -13.62
N ALA A 21 35.03 -3.48 -12.48
CA ALA A 21 34.16 -3.93 -11.40
C ALA A 21 33.33 -2.78 -10.80
N TRP A 22 33.93 -1.61 -10.59
CA TRP A 22 33.21 -0.42 -10.13
C TRP A 22 32.15 0.05 -11.14
N LEU A 23 32.48 0.08 -12.42
CA LEU A 23 31.54 0.48 -13.46
C LEU A 23 30.35 -0.47 -13.55
N ILE A 24 30.59 -1.79 -13.51
CA ILE A 24 29.53 -2.80 -13.50
C ILE A 24 28.64 -2.63 -12.26
N GLY A 25 29.24 -2.51 -11.08
CA GLY A 25 28.50 -2.35 -9.82
C GLY A 25 27.61 -1.11 -9.81
N LEU A 26 28.16 0.05 -10.20
CA LEU A 26 27.40 1.30 -10.27
C LEU A 26 26.32 1.26 -11.36
N THR A 27 26.57 0.58 -12.48
CA THR A 27 25.56 0.40 -13.53
C THR A 27 24.39 -0.47 -13.06
N LEU A 28 24.66 -1.57 -12.34
CA LEU A 28 23.61 -2.41 -11.76
C LEU A 28 22.79 -1.64 -10.72
N LEU A 29 23.45 -0.84 -9.87
CA LEU A 29 22.78 0.03 -8.91
C LEU A 29 21.90 1.08 -9.62
N PHE A 30 22.38 1.66 -10.72
CA PHE A 30 21.59 2.57 -11.55
C PHE A 30 20.35 1.89 -12.14
N LEU A 31 20.49 0.68 -12.71
CA LEU A 31 19.37 -0.07 -13.26
C LEU A 31 18.31 -0.40 -12.19
N GLY A 32 18.77 -0.81 -11.01
CA GLY A 32 17.89 -1.01 -9.85
C GLY A 32 17.16 0.29 -9.49
N LEU A 33 17.88 1.38 -9.29
CA LEU A 33 17.30 2.69 -8.99
C LEU A 33 16.26 3.13 -10.03
N ALA A 34 16.57 3.00 -11.32
CA ALA A 34 15.66 3.35 -12.41
C ALA A 34 14.37 2.51 -12.36
N TYR A 35 14.48 1.20 -12.13
CA TYR A 35 13.30 0.33 -11.96
C TYR A 35 12.43 0.79 -10.78
N PHE A 36 13.02 1.05 -9.61
CA PHE A 36 12.28 1.51 -8.43
C PHE A 36 11.60 2.87 -8.68
N ALA A 37 12.31 3.82 -9.31
CA ALA A 37 11.77 5.14 -9.66
C ALA A 37 10.58 5.05 -10.62
N ILE A 38 10.71 4.25 -11.70
CA ILE A 38 9.62 4.03 -12.67
C ILE A 38 8.42 3.37 -11.99
N LYS A 39 8.64 2.31 -11.21
CA LYS A 39 7.58 1.59 -10.50
C LYS A 39 6.84 2.50 -9.53
N PHE A 40 7.57 3.33 -8.78
CA PHE A 40 6.98 4.31 -7.87
C PHE A 40 6.22 5.40 -8.62
N ALA A 41 6.75 5.92 -9.74
CA ALA A 41 6.07 6.91 -10.56
C ALA A 41 4.71 6.41 -11.08
N PHE A 42 4.65 5.18 -11.60
CA PHE A 42 3.37 4.57 -12.01
C PHE A 42 2.41 4.40 -10.84
N GLY A 43 2.91 3.92 -9.70
CA GLY A 43 2.11 3.74 -8.49
C GLY A 43 1.59 5.07 -7.92
N TRP A 44 2.39 6.14 -7.97
CA TRP A 44 2.00 7.50 -7.60
C TRP A 44 0.85 8.01 -8.46
N LYS A 45 0.98 7.94 -9.80
CA LYS A 45 -0.08 8.35 -10.72
C LYS A 45 -1.36 7.54 -10.49
N ARG A 46 -1.24 6.22 -10.31
CA ARG A 46 -2.38 5.35 -9.97
C ARG A 46 -3.05 5.81 -8.67
N SER A 47 -2.25 6.20 -7.68
CA SER A 47 -2.74 6.61 -6.36
C SER A 47 -3.45 7.97 -6.38
N LEU A 48 -2.92 8.93 -7.13
CA LEU A 48 -3.57 10.21 -7.39
C LEU A 48 -4.96 10.01 -8.03
N ASN A 49 -5.00 9.21 -9.12
CA ASN A 49 -6.23 8.92 -9.84
C ASN A 49 -7.24 8.18 -8.95
N LYS A 50 -6.77 7.21 -8.15
CA LYS A 50 -7.63 6.46 -7.24
C LYS A 50 -8.19 7.35 -6.12
N THR A 51 -7.35 8.19 -5.51
CA THR A 51 -7.78 9.15 -4.47
C THR A 51 -8.86 10.08 -5.01
N LYS A 52 -8.64 10.66 -6.19
CA LYS A 52 -9.60 11.54 -6.84
C LYS A 52 -10.91 10.83 -7.20
N ASN A 53 -10.83 9.61 -7.73
CA ASN A 53 -12.02 8.83 -8.09
C ASN A 53 -12.86 8.48 -6.86
N VAL A 54 -12.24 7.92 -5.82
CA VAL A 54 -12.94 7.45 -4.61
C VAL A 54 -13.54 8.60 -3.81
N LEU A 55 -12.82 9.72 -3.66
CA LEU A 55 -13.30 10.87 -2.87
C LEU A 55 -14.20 11.82 -3.67
N GLY A 56 -14.02 11.90 -4.99
CA GLY A 56 -14.87 12.70 -5.88
C GLY A 56 -15.05 14.14 -5.41
N LYS A 57 -16.30 14.59 -5.33
CA LYS A 57 -16.69 15.96 -4.94
C LYS A 57 -16.31 16.34 -3.50
N GLU A 58 -16.04 15.36 -2.65
CA GLU A 58 -15.66 15.60 -1.25
C GLU A 58 -14.19 16.04 -1.13
N LEU A 59 -13.41 15.79 -2.18
CA LEU A 59 -12.04 16.25 -2.31
C LEU A 59 -12.05 17.70 -2.78
N VAL A 60 -12.12 18.62 -1.83
CA VAL A 60 -12.09 20.08 -2.00
C VAL A 60 -10.65 20.61 -1.98
N LYS A 61 -9.78 19.99 -1.17
CA LYS A 61 -8.35 20.32 -1.15
C LYS A 61 -7.52 19.18 -1.71
N PRO A 62 -6.41 19.49 -2.40
CA PRO A 62 -5.44 18.48 -2.82
C PRO A 62 -5.03 17.61 -1.62
N TYR A 63 -5.22 16.31 -1.78
CA TYR A 63 -4.91 15.28 -0.81
C TYR A 63 -4.64 13.98 -1.55
N VAL A 64 -3.65 13.22 -1.10
CA VAL A 64 -3.26 11.94 -1.70
C VAL A 64 -3.33 10.87 -0.62
N GLN A 65 -4.20 9.88 -0.82
CA GLN A 65 -4.43 8.86 0.17
C GLN A 65 -3.13 8.10 0.49
N GLY A 66 -2.83 7.99 1.79
CA GLY A 66 -1.69 7.21 2.29
C GLY A 66 -0.31 7.76 1.96
N PHE A 67 -0.19 8.97 1.39
CA PHE A 67 1.09 9.67 1.28
C PHE A 67 1.28 10.65 2.45
N SER A 68 1.93 10.18 3.51
CA SER A 68 2.22 10.99 4.70
C SER A 68 3.61 10.66 5.25
N PRO A 69 4.24 11.52 6.07
CA PRO A 69 5.57 11.24 6.63
C PRO A 69 5.69 9.94 7.43
N LYS A 70 4.56 9.35 7.85
CA LYS A 70 4.51 8.08 8.59
C LYS A 70 4.28 6.87 7.69
N SER A 71 4.05 7.04 6.39
CA SER A 71 3.71 5.94 5.49
C SER A 71 4.93 5.33 4.80
N SER A 72 4.84 4.03 4.51
CA SER A 72 5.90 3.29 3.80
C SER A 72 6.19 3.85 2.41
N SER A 73 5.19 4.42 1.73
CA SER A 73 5.38 5.05 0.43
C SER A 73 6.17 6.35 0.49
N PHE A 74 6.01 7.13 1.57
CA PHE A 74 6.85 8.30 1.80
C PHE A 74 8.31 7.89 2.01
N PHE A 75 8.57 6.86 2.81
CA PHE A 75 9.92 6.33 2.98
C PHE A 75 10.49 5.74 1.69
N THR A 76 9.67 5.12 0.85
CA THR A 76 10.10 4.62 -0.47
C THR A 76 10.51 5.76 -1.40
N TYR A 77 9.74 6.86 -1.42
CA TYR A 77 10.11 8.08 -2.14
C TYR A 77 11.45 8.66 -1.64
N MET A 78 11.63 8.74 -0.31
CA MET A 78 12.89 9.22 0.28
C MET A 78 14.06 8.31 -0.07
N LEU A 79 13.88 6.99 0.00
CA LEU A 79 14.89 5.99 -0.31
C LEU A 79 15.37 6.10 -1.77
N ILE A 80 14.46 6.31 -2.73
CA ILE A 80 14.82 6.55 -4.14
C ILE A 80 15.72 7.79 -4.27
N ASN A 81 15.39 8.89 -3.59
CA ASN A 81 16.20 10.11 -3.63
C ASN A 81 17.56 9.94 -2.95
N VAL A 82 17.60 9.24 -1.80
CA VAL A 82 18.87 8.94 -1.11
C VAL A 82 19.77 8.06 -1.97
N PHE A 83 19.25 6.99 -2.57
CA PHE A 83 20.04 6.14 -3.46
C PHE A 83 20.54 6.87 -4.70
N THR A 84 19.73 7.78 -5.25
CA THR A 84 20.18 8.68 -6.32
C THR A 84 21.39 9.52 -5.89
N VAL A 85 21.33 10.16 -4.72
CA VAL A 85 22.45 10.98 -4.22
C VAL A 85 23.68 10.13 -3.97
N VAL A 86 23.53 8.96 -3.35
CA VAL A 86 24.64 8.02 -3.13
C VAL A 86 25.29 7.59 -4.44
N LEU A 87 24.49 7.30 -5.47
CA LEU A 87 24.98 6.92 -6.79
C LEU A 87 25.75 8.07 -7.46
N LEU A 88 25.22 9.30 -7.41
CA LEU A 88 25.91 10.50 -7.94
C LEU A 88 27.25 10.75 -7.23
N VAL A 89 27.25 10.73 -5.89
CA VAL A 89 28.47 10.95 -5.10
C VAL A 89 29.50 9.84 -5.36
N SER A 90 29.09 8.57 -5.33
CA SER A 90 29.99 7.44 -5.55
C SER A 90 30.61 7.47 -6.95
N THR A 91 29.79 7.74 -7.97
CA THR A 91 30.26 7.85 -9.36
C THR A 91 31.22 9.02 -9.52
N THR A 92 30.94 10.16 -8.87
CA THR A 92 31.84 11.33 -8.87
C THR A 92 33.18 11.02 -8.21
N ILE A 93 33.18 10.36 -7.04
CA ILE A 93 34.41 9.98 -6.33
C ILE A 93 35.29 9.06 -7.20
N VAL A 94 34.69 8.06 -7.85
CA VAL A 94 35.43 7.14 -8.71
C VAL A 94 36.00 7.87 -9.93
N LEU A 95 35.21 8.74 -10.58
CA LEU A 95 35.65 9.56 -11.70
C LEU A 95 36.81 10.49 -11.33
N VAL A 96 36.74 11.19 -10.19
CA VAL A 96 37.83 12.07 -9.72
C VAL A 96 39.10 11.26 -9.45
N LYS A 97 38.98 10.07 -8.84
CA LYS A 97 40.13 9.18 -8.64
C LYS A 97 40.73 8.70 -9.97
N LEU A 98 39.91 8.48 -10.99
CA LEU A 98 40.33 8.08 -12.34
C LEU A 98 41.19 9.18 -12.98
N ILE A 99 40.67 10.42 -12.97
CA ILE A 99 41.34 11.60 -13.55
C ILE A 99 42.64 11.90 -12.81
N ASN A 100 42.63 11.85 -11.47
CA ASN A 100 43.81 12.10 -10.64
C ASN A 100 44.94 11.07 -10.85
N ARG A 101 44.64 9.92 -11.47
CA ARG A 101 45.64 8.90 -11.85
C ARG A 101 46.24 9.13 -13.24
N GLY A 102 45.86 10.21 -13.91
CA GLY A 102 46.34 10.58 -15.23
C GLY A 102 45.54 9.95 -16.38
N GLU A 103 44.35 9.40 -16.11
CA GLU A 103 43.50 8.88 -17.18
C GLU A 103 42.87 10.03 -17.98
N SER A 104 42.91 9.93 -19.31
CA SER A 104 42.32 10.95 -20.19
C SER A 104 40.82 11.07 -19.94
N THR A 105 40.29 12.30 -19.96
CA THR A 105 38.84 12.56 -19.90
C THR A 105 38.08 11.96 -21.09
N THR A 106 38.79 11.63 -22.16
CA THR A 106 38.26 10.96 -23.36
C THR A 106 38.42 9.43 -23.33
N SER A 107 38.96 8.85 -22.26
CA SER A 107 39.05 7.39 -22.13
C SER A 107 37.65 6.77 -22.05
N SER A 108 37.50 5.52 -22.52
CA SER A 108 36.23 4.81 -22.49
C SER A 108 35.65 4.69 -21.07
N PHE A 109 36.50 4.51 -20.05
CA PHE A 109 36.06 4.49 -18.64
C PHE A 109 35.60 5.86 -18.16
N ALA A 110 36.38 6.92 -18.40
CA ALA A 110 36.00 8.28 -18.01
C ALA A 110 34.67 8.69 -18.64
N VAL A 111 34.51 8.45 -19.95
CA VAL A 111 33.27 8.72 -20.69
C VAL A 111 32.09 7.93 -20.12
N SER A 112 32.28 6.67 -19.74
CA SER A 112 31.22 5.84 -19.16
C SER A 112 30.77 6.35 -17.78
N TYR A 113 31.70 6.81 -16.94
CA TYR A 113 31.36 7.44 -15.66
C TYR A 113 30.67 8.80 -15.84
N TYR A 114 31.10 9.62 -16.81
CA TYR A 114 30.40 10.85 -17.17
C TYR A 114 28.97 10.57 -17.67
N ALA A 115 28.80 9.58 -18.54
CA ALA A 115 27.50 9.16 -19.04
C ALA A 115 26.59 8.69 -17.89
N LEU A 116 27.12 7.87 -16.97
CA LEU A 116 26.37 7.39 -15.81
C LEU A 116 25.94 8.53 -14.86
N LEU A 117 26.82 9.52 -14.64
CA LEU A 117 26.47 10.73 -13.87
C LEU A 117 25.35 11.50 -14.55
N ALA A 118 25.49 11.79 -15.84
CA ALA A 118 24.52 12.56 -16.62
C ALA A 118 23.16 11.85 -16.66
N THR A 119 23.12 10.55 -16.93
CA THR A 119 21.87 9.78 -16.98
C THR A 119 21.23 9.67 -15.59
N THR A 120 22.01 9.47 -14.52
CA THR A 120 21.49 9.47 -13.14
C THR A 120 20.84 10.82 -12.80
N PHE A 121 21.49 11.93 -13.16
CA PHE A 121 20.94 13.27 -12.95
C PHE A 121 19.63 13.48 -13.74
N ILE A 122 19.61 13.09 -15.01
CA ILE A 122 18.41 13.18 -15.86
C ILE A 122 17.26 12.34 -15.28
N VAL A 123 17.53 11.10 -14.87
CA VAL A 123 16.51 10.22 -14.27
C VAL A 123 15.98 10.80 -12.96
N SER A 124 16.85 11.34 -12.11
CA SER A 124 16.46 12.01 -10.86
C SER A 124 15.52 13.19 -11.10
N LEU A 125 15.91 14.05 -12.04
CA LEU A 125 15.14 15.23 -12.40
C LEU A 125 13.79 14.83 -13.01
N ALA A 126 13.80 13.88 -13.96
CA ALA A 126 12.60 13.37 -14.59
C ALA A 126 11.64 12.72 -13.56
N PHE A 127 12.15 11.94 -12.61
CA PHE A 127 11.35 11.35 -11.54
C PHE A 127 10.67 12.41 -10.67
N ASN A 128 11.44 13.37 -10.15
CA ASN A 128 10.88 14.40 -9.27
C ASN A 128 9.94 15.36 -10.01
N LEU A 129 10.26 15.73 -11.26
CA LEU A 129 9.35 16.50 -12.10
C LEU A 129 8.07 15.73 -12.41
N PHE A 130 8.16 14.44 -12.73
CA PHE A 130 6.99 13.61 -12.98
C PHE A 130 6.06 13.57 -11.75
N MET A 131 6.63 13.40 -10.54
CA MET A 131 5.88 13.41 -9.29
C MET A 131 5.10 14.72 -9.11
N LEU A 132 5.79 15.85 -9.29
CA LEU A 132 5.22 17.19 -9.16
C LEU A 132 4.17 17.48 -10.24
N ILE A 133 4.50 17.25 -11.51
CA ILE A 133 3.60 17.48 -12.65
C ILE A 133 2.35 16.60 -12.52
N SER A 134 2.49 15.33 -12.14
CA SER A 134 1.34 14.45 -11.96
C SER A 134 0.41 14.98 -10.85
N TYR A 135 0.98 15.43 -9.73
CA TYR A 135 0.21 16.02 -8.65
C TYR A 135 -0.54 17.28 -9.12
N LEU A 136 0.16 18.23 -9.75
CA LEU A 136 -0.43 19.47 -10.25
C LEU A 136 -1.48 19.21 -11.33
N ALA A 137 -1.21 18.29 -12.27
CA ALA A 137 -2.12 17.96 -13.36
C ALA A 137 -3.41 17.27 -12.88
N THR A 138 -3.32 16.39 -11.86
CA THR A 138 -4.51 15.75 -11.28
C THR A 138 -5.38 16.75 -10.52
N PHE A 139 -4.74 17.71 -9.82
CA PHE A 139 -5.41 18.72 -8.99
C PHE A 139 -5.48 20.11 -9.63
N LYS A 140 -5.51 20.19 -10.98
CA LYS A 140 -5.60 21.47 -11.71
C LYS A 140 -7.01 22.07 -11.78
N GLU A 141 -8.03 21.29 -11.41
CA GLU A 141 -9.42 21.71 -11.57
C GLU A 141 -9.74 22.93 -10.70
N PRO A 142 -10.70 23.79 -11.12
CA PRO A 142 -11.07 25.01 -10.39
C PRO A 142 -11.42 24.75 -8.92
N GLN A 143 -12.01 23.59 -8.62
CA GLN A 143 -12.32 23.14 -7.26
C GLN A 143 -11.10 23.10 -6.33
N TYR A 144 -9.89 22.96 -6.87
CA TYR A 144 -8.62 22.99 -6.13
C TYR A 144 -7.87 24.32 -6.27
N ALA A 145 -8.06 25.03 -7.38
CA ALA A 145 -7.40 26.30 -7.67
C ALA A 145 -7.96 27.46 -6.84
N HIS A 146 -9.25 27.42 -6.53
CA HIS A 146 -9.89 28.34 -5.58
C HIS A 146 -9.75 27.77 -4.17
N SER A 147 -8.57 27.91 -3.57
CA SER A 147 -8.37 27.68 -2.13
C SER A 147 -9.10 28.71 -1.25
N LYS A 148 -10.32 29.14 -1.66
CA LYS A 148 -11.27 29.84 -0.79
C LYS A 148 -11.51 29.00 0.46
N ASN A 149 -11.95 29.70 1.51
CA ASN A 149 -12.07 29.21 2.87
C ASN A 149 -12.59 27.77 2.90
N LEU A 150 -11.77 26.81 3.36
CA LEU A 150 -12.20 25.42 3.58
C LEU A 150 -13.57 25.34 4.31
N PRO A 151 -13.87 26.21 5.31
CA PRO A 151 -15.21 26.30 5.89
C PRO A 151 -16.34 26.51 4.87
N ASP A 152 -16.18 27.41 3.89
CA ASP A 152 -17.24 27.81 2.97
C ASP A 152 -17.56 26.70 1.98
N GLU A 153 -16.52 26.04 1.44
CA GLU A 153 -16.68 24.89 0.55
C GLU A 153 -17.33 23.71 1.28
N LEU A 154 -16.92 23.43 2.51
CA LEU A 154 -17.53 22.37 3.30
C LEU A 154 -18.99 22.68 3.68
N ARG A 155 -19.33 23.96 3.95
CA ARG A 155 -20.71 24.41 4.14
C ARG A 155 -21.54 24.27 2.84
N SER A 156 -20.95 24.56 1.69
CA SER A 156 -21.59 24.33 0.38
C SER A 156 -21.90 22.84 0.17
N LEU A 157 -20.93 21.95 0.46
CA LEU A 157 -21.14 20.50 0.39
C LEU A 157 -22.18 20.01 1.41
N LYS A 158 -22.20 20.57 2.62
CA LYS A 158 -23.24 20.30 3.64
C LYS A 158 -24.64 20.55 3.07
N ASN A 159 -24.84 21.69 2.42
CA ASN A 159 -26.13 22.10 1.87
C ASN A 159 -26.61 21.23 0.69
N GLN A 160 -25.69 20.52 0.04
CA GLN A 160 -26.02 19.57 -1.04
C GLN A 160 -26.37 18.17 -0.52
N LYS A 161 -26.22 17.92 0.79
CA LYS A 161 -26.44 16.61 1.41
C LYS A 161 -27.78 16.59 2.15
N THR A 162 -28.49 15.47 2.00
CA THR A 162 -29.63 15.15 2.86
C THR A 162 -29.10 14.58 4.17
N LEU A 163 -28.88 15.45 5.14
CA LEU A 163 -28.45 15.07 6.49
C LEU A 163 -29.67 14.83 7.38
N THR A 164 -29.69 13.68 8.03
CA THR A 164 -30.70 13.34 9.03
C THR A 164 -30.37 13.91 10.40
N ASN A 165 -29.11 14.33 10.63
CA ASN A 165 -28.56 14.76 11.90
C ASN A 165 -28.70 13.73 13.04
N SER A 166 -28.97 12.46 12.69
CA SER A 166 -29.07 11.36 13.62
C SER A 166 -27.72 10.62 13.63
N PHE A 167 -26.87 10.94 14.59
CA PHE A 167 -25.61 10.24 14.81
C PHE A 167 -25.36 10.04 16.32
N PRO A 168 -24.79 8.91 16.73
CA PRO A 168 -24.46 8.66 18.12
C PRO A 168 -23.32 9.57 18.58
N GLU A 169 -23.34 10.00 19.85
CA GLU A 169 -22.23 10.77 20.42
C GLU A 169 -20.94 9.95 20.47
N GLU A 170 -21.07 8.69 20.90
CA GLU A 170 -19.97 7.74 20.99
C GLU A 170 -20.37 6.38 20.41
N ILE A 171 -19.39 5.74 19.77
CA ILE A 171 -19.47 4.33 19.38
C ILE A 171 -18.49 3.57 20.27
N LYS A 172 -18.92 2.44 20.83
CA LYS A 172 -18.07 1.52 21.58
C LYS A 172 -18.00 0.17 20.86
N LEU A 173 -16.81 -0.41 20.80
CA LEU A 173 -16.59 -1.75 20.24
C LEU A 173 -16.27 -2.72 21.37
N ASP A 174 -16.79 -3.93 21.26
CA ASP A 174 -16.31 -5.06 22.07
C ASP A 174 -15.11 -5.69 21.34
N LEU A 175 -13.92 -5.10 21.54
CA LEU A 175 -12.71 -5.53 20.86
C LEU A 175 -12.33 -6.98 21.20
N ASN A 176 -12.65 -7.46 22.39
CA ASN A 176 -12.32 -8.83 22.81
C ASN A 176 -13.07 -9.85 21.96
N LYS A 177 -14.34 -9.62 21.67
CA LYS A 177 -15.13 -10.49 20.78
C LYS A 177 -14.62 -10.46 19.35
N ILE A 178 -14.30 -9.27 18.83
CA ILE A 178 -13.79 -9.12 17.46
C ILE A 178 -12.42 -9.81 17.30
N THR A 179 -11.56 -9.72 18.32
CA THR A 179 -10.19 -10.27 18.29
C THR A 179 -10.18 -11.80 18.15
N ILE A 180 -11.22 -12.49 18.62
CA ILE A 180 -11.35 -13.95 18.50
C ILE A 180 -11.43 -14.37 17.03
N ASP A 181 -12.21 -13.64 16.23
CA ASP A 181 -12.48 -13.97 14.83
C ASP A 181 -11.58 -13.22 13.83
N ASN A 182 -11.01 -12.10 14.26
CA ASN A 182 -10.09 -11.29 13.47
C ASN A 182 -9.11 -10.54 14.39
N PRO A 183 -7.88 -11.05 14.60
CA PRO A 183 -6.88 -10.40 15.44
C PRO A 183 -6.38 -9.05 14.92
N LEU A 184 -6.51 -8.75 13.61
CA LEU A 184 -5.95 -7.55 13.00
C LEU A 184 -6.94 -6.39 12.86
N ALA A 185 -8.22 -6.67 12.59
CA ALA A 185 -9.27 -5.65 12.45
C ALA A 185 -9.43 -4.72 13.67
N PRO A 186 -9.32 -5.18 14.94
CA PRO A 186 -9.42 -4.32 16.12
C PRO A 186 -8.48 -3.11 16.07
N ARG A 187 -7.27 -3.25 15.51
CA ARG A 187 -6.29 -2.17 15.37
C ARG A 187 -6.84 -1.02 14.52
N VAL A 188 -7.47 -1.35 13.40
CA VAL A 188 -8.03 -0.39 12.44
C VAL A 188 -9.33 0.19 12.97
N LEU A 189 -10.22 -0.67 13.48
CA LEU A 189 -11.53 -0.26 13.98
C LEU A 189 -11.42 0.62 15.23
N ALA A 190 -10.52 0.30 16.18
CA ALA A 190 -10.28 1.15 17.35
C ALA A 190 -9.76 2.53 16.94
N LYS A 191 -8.90 2.62 15.91
CA LYS A 191 -8.43 3.90 15.37
C LYS A 191 -9.58 4.70 14.76
N PHE A 192 -10.45 4.07 13.96
CA PHE A 192 -11.62 4.74 13.38
C PHE A 192 -12.55 5.28 14.46
N ILE A 193 -12.92 4.43 15.43
CA ILE A 193 -13.83 4.78 16.51
C ILE A 193 -13.25 5.87 17.40
N LYS A 194 -11.96 5.80 17.75
CA LYS A 194 -11.29 6.87 18.50
C LYS A 194 -11.40 8.20 17.77
N GLN A 195 -11.06 8.22 16.48
CA GLN A 195 -11.14 9.43 15.66
C GLN A 195 -12.57 9.97 15.52
N TYR A 196 -13.57 9.08 15.42
CA TYR A 196 -14.98 9.45 15.41
C TYR A 196 -15.43 10.06 16.74
N ASN A 197 -15.10 9.42 17.87
CA ASN A 197 -15.47 9.87 19.21
C ASN A 197 -14.78 11.19 19.57
N ASP A 198 -13.55 11.39 19.09
CA ASP A 198 -12.76 12.61 19.35
C ASP A 198 -13.05 13.76 18.37
N LEU A 199 -13.83 13.53 17.29
CA LEU A 199 -14.03 14.49 16.19
C LEU A 199 -14.50 15.87 16.65
N ASN A 200 -15.28 15.96 17.73
CA ASN A 200 -15.85 17.20 18.25
C ASN A 200 -15.23 17.70 19.56
N LYS A 201 -14.21 17.02 20.09
CA LYS A 201 -13.52 17.45 21.32
C LYS A 201 -12.72 18.74 21.04
N VAL A 202 -12.32 19.46 22.09
CA VAL A 202 -11.55 20.73 21.97
C VAL A 202 -10.04 20.44 22.06
N GLY A 203 -9.22 20.95 21.14
CA GLY A 203 -7.74 20.82 21.15
C GLY A 203 -7.06 21.15 19.80
N GLU A 204 -5.72 21.29 19.74
CA GLU A 204 -5.00 21.56 18.48
C GLU A 204 -5.20 20.48 17.40
N ALA A 205 -5.39 19.23 17.83
CA ALA A 205 -5.78 18.11 16.97
C ALA A 205 -7.15 18.29 16.30
N ASN A 206 -7.93 19.30 16.72
CA ASN A 206 -9.28 19.61 16.24
C ASN A 206 -9.35 20.82 15.31
N SER A 207 -8.24 21.21 14.67
CA SER A 207 -8.33 22.14 13.53
C SER A 207 -9.24 21.56 12.44
N LEU A 208 -10.05 22.40 11.79
CA LEU A 208 -10.95 21.99 10.71
C LEU A 208 -10.23 21.18 9.62
N LYS A 209 -9.00 21.58 9.28
CA LYS A 209 -8.16 20.90 8.29
C LYS A 209 -7.79 19.47 8.73
N ALA A 210 -7.44 19.28 10.00
CA ALA A 210 -7.11 17.95 10.54
C ALA A 210 -8.33 17.03 10.59
N LYS A 211 -9.49 17.56 11.03
CA LYS A 211 -10.77 16.83 10.99
C LYS A 211 -11.13 16.42 9.57
N TYR A 212 -11.00 17.35 8.63
CA TYR A 212 -11.29 17.10 7.21
C TYR A 212 -10.41 16.02 6.61
N TYR A 213 -9.09 16.05 6.82
CA TYR A 213 -8.21 14.99 6.29
C TYR A 213 -8.43 13.63 6.98
N THR A 214 -8.79 13.62 8.26
CA THR A 214 -9.17 12.38 8.96
C THR A 214 -10.47 11.80 8.39
N TYR A 215 -11.45 12.66 8.13
CA TYR A 215 -12.70 12.30 7.45
C TYR A 215 -12.42 11.71 6.06
N LEU A 216 -11.58 12.35 5.25
CA LEU A 216 -11.20 11.84 3.93
C LEU A 216 -10.45 10.49 4.00
N ASP A 217 -9.51 10.32 4.94
CA ASP A 217 -8.76 9.06 5.11
C ASP A 217 -9.71 7.88 5.37
N GLN A 218 -10.60 8.03 6.35
CA GLN A 218 -11.53 6.96 6.70
C GLN A 218 -12.56 6.71 5.60
N LYS A 219 -13.13 7.78 5.03
CA LYS A 219 -14.06 7.67 3.91
C LYS A 219 -13.43 6.93 2.73
N PHE A 220 -12.22 7.30 2.35
CA PHE A 220 -11.49 6.60 1.31
C PHE A 220 -11.37 5.11 1.64
N LYS A 221 -10.91 4.79 2.87
CA LYS A 221 -10.64 3.40 3.26
C LYS A 221 -11.88 2.53 3.24
N ILE A 222 -13.01 3.05 3.73
CA ILE A 222 -14.28 2.32 3.73
C ILE A 222 -14.77 2.07 2.30
N LEU A 223 -14.78 3.11 1.46
CA LEU A 223 -15.21 2.98 0.07
C LEU A 223 -14.30 2.03 -0.72
N TYR A 224 -12.98 2.11 -0.51
CA TYR A 224 -12.03 1.22 -1.16
C TYR A 224 -12.14 -0.22 -0.66
N PHE A 225 -12.36 -0.44 0.65
CA PHE A 225 -12.65 -1.75 1.21
C PHE A 225 -13.88 -2.38 0.54
N ASN A 226 -14.99 -1.64 0.45
CA ASN A 226 -16.22 -2.14 -0.17
C ASN A 226 -16.03 -2.45 -1.66
N GLU A 227 -15.29 -1.61 -2.39
CA GLU A 227 -14.96 -1.86 -3.79
C GLU A 227 -14.18 -3.17 -3.95
N LEU A 228 -13.14 -3.38 -3.14
CA LEU A 228 -12.35 -4.61 -3.17
C LEU A 228 -13.18 -5.84 -2.76
N ASN A 229 -13.99 -5.71 -1.70
CA ASN A 229 -14.85 -6.80 -1.24
C ASN A 229 -15.81 -7.23 -2.34
N ASN A 230 -16.43 -6.28 -3.05
CA ASN A 230 -17.31 -6.57 -4.17
C ASN A 230 -16.56 -7.24 -5.34
N GLN A 231 -15.35 -6.79 -5.67
CA GLN A 231 -14.51 -7.43 -6.70
C GLN A 231 -14.21 -8.90 -6.35
N ILE A 232 -13.82 -9.14 -5.11
CA ILE A 232 -13.52 -10.49 -4.59
C ILE A 232 -14.75 -11.39 -4.64
N GLU A 233 -15.91 -10.91 -4.21
CA GLU A 233 -17.14 -11.71 -4.25
C GLU A 233 -17.57 -12.06 -5.68
N VAL A 234 -17.42 -11.12 -6.63
CA VAL A 234 -17.69 -11.39 -8.05
C VAL A 234 -16.69 -12.41 -8.63
N GLU A 235 -15.40 -12.32 -8.28
CA GLU A 235 -14.40 -13.29 -8.71
C GLU A 235 -14.68 -14.69 -8.15
N LYS A 236 -15.02 -14.79 -6.86
CA LYS A 236 -15.44 -16.05 -6.22
C LYS A 236 -16.69 -16.64 -6.87
N GLU A 237 -17.69 -15.82 -7.18
CA GLU A 237 -18.92 -16.27 -7.84
C GLU A 237 -18.61 -16.82 -9.24
N ASN A 238 -17.77 -16.13 -10.00
CA ASN A 238 -17.35 -16.58 -11.34
C ASN A 238 -16.54 -17.88 -11.28
N GLU A 239 -15.62 -18.02 -10.33
CA GLU A 239 -14.91 -19.28 -10.10
C GLU A 239 -15.88 -20.40 -9.71
N GLY A 240 -16.83 -20.12 -8.81
CA GLY A 240 -17.88 -21.06 -8.42
C GLY A 240 -18.76 -21.51 -9.58
N ARG A 241 -19.04 -20.62 -10.54
CA ARG A 241 -19.75 -20.97 -11.79
C ARG A 241 -18.91 -21.85 -12.71
N MET A 242 -17.62 -21.55 -12.89
CA MET A 242 -16.71 -22.38 -13.69
C MET A 242 -16.54 -23.78 -13.11
N LEU A 243 -16.59 -23.90 -11.79
CA LEU A 243 -16.48 -25.17 -11.06
C LEU A 243 -17.82 -25.91 -10.90
N GLY A 244 -18.93 -25.40 -11.46
CA GLY A 244 -20.25 -26.02 -11.36
C GLY A 244 -20.86 -26.03 -9.95
N ILE A 245 -20.32 -25.22 -9.02
CA ILE A 245 -20.76 -25.13 -7.62
C ILE A 245 -21.97 -24.19 -7.48
N VAL A 246 -22.02 -23.14 -8.31
CA VAL A 246 -23.17 -22.23 -8.40
C VAL A 246 -24.06 -22.71 -9.54
N GLY A 247 -25.29 -23.12 -9.20
CA GLY A 247 -26.23 -23.78 -10.11
C GLY A 247 -26.34 -23.09 -11.47
N SER A 248 -25.86 -23.77 -12.50
CA SER A 248 -26.16 -23.46 -13.89
C SER A 248 -27.64 -23.76 -14.13
N GLU A 249 -28.52 -22.79 -13.93
CA GLU A 249 -29.85 -22.87 -14.52
C GLU A 249 -29.70 -22.86 -16.05
N GLY A 250 -29.77 -24.05 -16.63
CA GLY A 250 -29.98 -24.28 -18.05
C GLY A 250 -28.72 -24.35 -18.90
N LYS A 251 -28.21 -25.58 -19.10
CA LYS A 251 -28.03 -26.19 -20.44
C LYS A 251 -27.56 -27.64 -20.30
N GLN A 252 -28.19 -28.52 -21.08
CA GLN A 252 -27.88 -29.94 -21.19
C GLN A 252 -26.39 -30.17 -21.46
N VAL A 253 -25.70 -30.87 -20.56
CA VAL A 253 -24.29 -31.24 -20.70
C VAL A 253 -24.19 -32.60 -21.38
N GLN A 254 -23.54 -32.63 -22.55
CA GLN A 254 -23.11 -33.84 -23.24
C GLN A 254 -22.05 -34.57 -22.42
N ALA A 255 -22.10 -35.91 -22.47
CA ALA A 255 -21.47 -36.86 -21.55
C ALA A 255 -19.92 -36.90 -21.55
N THR A 256 -19.22 -35.98 -22.22
CA THR A 256 -17.74 -35.91 -22.28
C THR A 256 -17.10 -35.15 -21.11
N ASN A 257 -17.85 -34.34 -20.36
CA ASN A 257 -17.31 -33.51 -19.26
C ASN A 257 -17.04 -34.27 -17.94
N LYS A 258 -17.71 -35.41 -17.71
CA LYS A 258 -17.66 -36.10 -16.42
C LYS A 258 -16.29 -36.68 -16.08
N ILE A 259 -15.55 -37.15 -17.07
CA ILE A 259 -14.23 -37.79 -16.85
C ILE A 259 -13.17 -36.71 -16.55
N GLU A 260 -13.21 -35.57 -17.24
CA GLU A 260 -12.31 -34.45 -16.92
C GLU A 260 -12.63 -33.82 -15.56
N GLU A 261 -13.91 -33.68 -15.21
CA GLU A 261 -14.34 -33.24 -13.88
C GLU A 261 -13.90 -34.21 -12.78
N GLU A 262 -13.94 -35.52 -13.04
CA GLU A 262 -13.48 -36.57 -12.13
C GLU A 262 -11.95 -36.56 -11.97
N ILE A 263 -11.18 -36.35 -13.04
CA ILE A 263 -9.72 -36.21 -12.99
C ILE A 263 -9.32 -34.97 -12.17
N ILE A 264 -9.95 -33.82 -12.42
CA ILE A 264 -9.68 -32.58 -11.67
C ILE A 264 -10.10 -32.73 -10.20
N TRP A 265 -11.20 -33.44 -9.93
CA TRP A 265 -11.63 -33.72 -8.57
C TRP A 265 -10.66 -34.66 -7.85
N MET A 266 -10.16 -35.69 -8.53
CA MET A 266 -9.16 -36.61 -7.99
C MET A 266 -7.84 -35.90 -7.69
N ASP A 267 -7.34 -35.06 -8.57
CA ASP A 267 -6.12 -34.28 -8.32
C ASP A 267 -6.28 -33.32 -7.14
N LYS A 268 -7.46 -32.69 -7.00
CA LYS A 268 -7.78 -31.82 -5.85
C LYS A 268 -7.98 -32.62 -4.57
N ALA A 269 -8.58 -33.80 -4.63
CA ALA A 269 -8.74 -34.69 -3.50
C ALA A 269 -7.40 -35.22 -3.01
N ASP A 270 -6.49 -35.54 -3.92
CA ASP A 270 -5.14 -36.02 -3.62
C ASP A 270 -4.26 -34.90 -3.05
N ALA A 271 -4.34 -33.67 -3.60
CA ALA A 271 -3.72 -32.49 -3.02
C ALA A 271 -4.25 -32.18 -1.60
N LYS A 272 -5.57 -32.32 -1.39
CA LYS A 272 -6.21 -32.13 -0.08
C LYS A 272 -5.86 -33.26 0.89
N ALA A 273 -5.75 -34.50 0.43
CA ALA A 273 -5.32 -35.64 1.24
C ALA A 273 -3.86 -35.52 1.64
N LYS A 274 -3.00 -35.07 0.72
CA LYS A 274 -1.58 -34.78 0.99
C LYS A 274 -1.43 -33.65 2.01
N LEU A 275 -2.20 -32.57 1.87
CA LEU A 275 -2.31 -31.51 2.89
C LEU A 275 -2.80 -32.04 4.25
N LEU A 276 -3.79 -32.95 4.27
CA LEU A 276 -4.31 -33.57 5.49
C LEU A 276 -3.32 -34.55 6.14
N MET A 277 -2.45 -35.20 5.35
CA MET A 277 -1.38 -36.06 5.85
C MET A 277 -0.19 -35.24 6.37
N GLU A 278 0.21 -34.19 5.66
CA GLU A 278 1.25 -33.24 6.10
C GLU A 278 0.82 -32.49 7.38
N THR A 279 -0.48 -32.20 7.54
CA THR A 279 -1.02 -31.63 8.79
C THR A 279 -1.22 -32.67 9.89
N LYS A 280 -1.45 -33.95 9.59
CA LYS A 280 -1.51 -35.01 10.62
C LYS A 280 -0.19 -35.20 11.36
N ASP A 281 0.94 -34.93 10.73
CA ASP A 281 2.25 -34.97 11.39
C ASP A 281 2.53 -33.71 12.25
N LEU A 282 1.90 -32.57 11.94
CA LEU A 282 1.88 -31.37 12.79
C LEU A 282 0.93 -31.51 14.01
N VAL A 283 -0.08 -32.39 13.92
CA VAL A 283 -1.13 -32.58 14.94
C VAL A 283 -0.64 -33.23 16.23
N LYS A 284 0.59 -33.77 16.28
CA LYS A 284 1.02 -34.58 17.43
C LYS A 284 1.50 -33.81 18.66
N ASN A 285 1.79 -32.50 18.62
CA ASN A 285 2.37 -31.80 19.79
C ASN A 285 1.95 -30.35 20.08
N ASP A 286 1.02 -29.73 19.34
CA ASP A 286 0.75 -28.28 19.55
C ASP A 286 -0.50 -28.00 20.43
N ASP A 287 -0.32 -27.08 21.39
CA ASP A 287 -1.37 -26.50 22.24
C ASP A 287 -2.52 -25.93 21.37
N PRO A 288 -3.81 -26.08 21.71
CA PRO A 288 -4.92 -25.61 20.87
C PRO A 288 -4.85 -24.13 20.45
N LYS A 289 -4.22 -23.27 21.26
CA LYS A 289 -3.96 -21.86 20.91
C LYS A 289 -2.91 -21.69 19.81
N GLU A 290 -1.84 -22.47 19.88
CA GLU A 290 -0.76 -22.48 18.89
C GLU A 290 -1.25 -23.07 17.56
N ARG A 291 -2.10 -24.09 17.63
CA ARG A 291 -2.81 -24.64 16.46
C ARG A 291 -3.72 -23.62 15.78
N ASN A 292 -4.48 -22.84 16.55
CA ASN A 292 -5.35 -21.82 15.98
C ASN A 292 -4.50 -20.70 15.34
N SER A 293 -3.43 -20.25 16.01
CA SER A 293 -2.48 -19.28 15.45
C SER A 293 -1.83 -19.79 14.16
N ASN A 294 -1.39 -21.04 14.12
CA ASN A 294 -0.75 -21.64 12.94
C ASN A 294 -1.73 -21.81 11.77
N TYR A 295 -2.99 -22.14 12.05
CA TYR A 295 -4.04 -22.22 11.03
C TYR A 295 -4.45 -20.85 10.47
N GLU A 296 -4.52 -19.86 11.36
CA GLU A 296 -4.78 -18.46 11.06
C GLU A 296 -3.63 -17.83 10.23
N ASP A 297 -2.38 -18.09 10.61
CA ASP A 297 -1.18 -17.74 9.84
C ASP A 297 -1.13 -18.47 8.49
N TYR A 298 -1.57 -19.73 8.45
CA TYR A 298 -1.69 -20.51 7.21
C TYR A 298 -2.76 -19.94 6.27
N LEU A 299 -3.95 -19.58 6.79
CA LEU A 299 -5.00 -18.92 6.01
C LEU A 299 -4.57 -17.53 5.53
N TYR A 300 -3.86 -16.77 6.37
CA TYR A 300 -3.27 -15.49 5.97
C TYR A 300 -2.23 -15.68 4.86
N ASN A 301 -1.35 -16.68 4.97
CA ASN A 301 -0.35 -16.99 3.94
C ASN A 301 -1.00 -17.48 2.63
N ILE A 302 -2.07 -18.27 2.70
CA ILE A 302 -2.83 -18.69 1.52
C ILE A 302 -3.52 -17.49 0.88
N ARG A 303 -4.27 -16.68 1.65
CA ARG A 303 -4.94 -15.47 1.13
C ARG A 303 -3.94 -14.47 0.61
N ALA A 304 -2.76 -14.38 1.22
CA ALA A 304 -1.69 -13.58 0.68
C ALA A 304 -1.33 -14.10 -0.73
N ASN A 305 -1.13 -15.40 -0.90
CA ASN A 305 -0.70 -15.96 -2.19
C ASN A 305 -1.85 -16.18 -3.18
N ASP A 306 -3.09 -15.99 -2.77
CA ASP A 306 -4.29 -16.06 -3.60
C ASP A 306 -4.35 -14.84 -4.56
N PRO A 307 -4.39 -15.08 -5.89
CA PRO A 307 -4.54 -14.03 -6.88
C PRO A 307 -5.75 -13.11 -6.64
N ILE A 308 -6.85 -13.64 -6.11
CA ILE A 308 -8.10 -12.89 -5.84
C ILE A 308 -7.84 -11.76 -4.83
N TYR A 309 -6.94 -11.97 -3.87
CA TYR A 309 -6.60 -10.98 -2.84
C TYR A 309 -5.33 -10.17 -3.17
N ALA A 310 -4.75 -10.32 -4.37
CA ALA A 310 -3.54 -9.58 -4.76
C ALA A 310 -3.71 -8.05 -4.71
N ASN A 311 -4.94 -7.56 -4.85
CA ASN A 311 -5.27 -6.13 -4.80
C ASN A 311 -5.46 -5.56 -3.39
N VAL A 312 -5.58 -6.44 -2.38
CA VAL A 312 -5.68 -6.10 -0.96
C VAL A 312 -4.31 -5.81 -0.35
N LYS A 313 -3.29 -6.59 -0.74
CA LYS A 313 -1.95 -6.53 -0.17
C LYS A 313 -1.37 -5.10 -0.14
N ARG A 314 -0.78 -4.73 1.00
CA ARG A 314 -0.03 -3.48 1.14
C ARG A 314 1.03 -3.37 0.07
N ASN A 315 1.14 -2.18 -0.51
CA ASN A 315 2.09 -1.92 -1.57
C ASN A 315 2.81 -0.59 -1.35
N THR A 316 4.12 -0.65 -1.11
CA THR A 316 4.93 0.55 -0.83
C THR A 316 5.05 1.51 -2.02
N PHE A 317 4.79 1.04 -3.25
CA PHE A 317 4.76 1.86 -4.46
C PHE A 317 3.39 2.48 -4.74
N VAL A 318 2.31 1.98 -4.12
CA VAL A 318 0.93 2.44 -4.33
C VAL A 318 0.37 2.95 -3.02
N THR A 319 0.29 4.27 -2.87
CA THR A 319 0.15 4.93 -1.57
C THR A 319 -1.16 4.60 -0.85
N TYR A 320 -2.24 4.32 -1.58
CA TYR A 320 -3.54 4.00 -1.00
C TYR A 320 -3.71 2.53 -0.57
N ARG A 321 -2.77 1.65 -0.94
CA ARG A 321 -2.72 0.27 -0.45
C ARG A 321 -1.87 0.22 0.80
N ASP A 322 -2.45 0.74 1.89
CA ASP A 322 -1.83 0.75 3.19
C ASP A 322 -2.18 -0.50 4.02
N ILE A 323 -1.52 -0.62 5.17
CA ILE A 323 -1.70 -1.74 6.09
C ILE A 323 -3.09 -1.76 6.74
N ASP A 324 -3.77 -0.61 6.84
CA ASP A 324 -5.10 -0.56 7.45
C ASP A 324 -6.12 -1.26 6.56
N ILE A 325 -5.99 -1.17 5.23
CA ILE A 325 -6.83 -1.92 4.30
C ILE A 325 -6.54 -3.42 4.37
N GLU A 326 -5.26 -3.81 4.32
CA GLU A 326 -4.87 -5.22 4.36
C GLU A 326 -5.39 -5.94 5.61
N ASP A 327 -5.27 -5.31 6.77
CA ASP A 327 -5.73 -5.87 8.05
C ASP A 327 -7.24 -6.11 8.11
N LEU A 328 -8.05 -5.27 7.44
CA LEU A 328 -9.50 -5.47 7.37
C LEU A 328 -9.87 -6.74 6.59
N PHE A 329 -9.02 -7.14 5.64
CA PHE A 329 -9.19 -8.35 4.84
C PHE A 329 -8.55 -9.59 5.45
N TYR A 330 -7.98 -9.49 6.66
CA TYR A 330 -7.53 -10.64 7.41
C TYR A 330 -8.65 -11.67 7.56
N ASN A 331 -9.84 -11.23 7.98
CA ASN A 331 -11.09 -11.97 7.92
C ASN A 331 -12.27 -10.99 7.65
N PRO A 332 -12.71 -10.83 6.39
CA PRO A 332 -13.74 -9.85 6.03
C PRO A 332 -15.16 -10.27 6.44
N SER A 333 -15.35 -11.54 6.83
CA SER A 333 -16.63 -12.11 7.26
C SER A 333 -16.88 -11.97 8.76
N THR A 334 -15.95 -11.38 9.51
CA THR A 334 -16.05 -11.22 10.96
C THR A 334 -17.24 -10.34 11.34
N ASN A 335 -17.96 -10.76 12.38
CA ASN A 335 -18.99 -9.95 12.99
C ASN A 335 -18.39 -8.92 13.94
N ILE A 336 -18.88 -7.69 13.83
CA ILE A 336 -18.48 -6.56 14.66
C ILE A 336 -19.57 -6.33 15.70
N THR A 337 -19.21 -6.54 16.96
CA THR A 337 -20.07 -6.23 18.11
C THR A 337 -19.81 -4.80 18.58
N TYR A 338 -20.86 -3.97 18.60
CA TYR A 338 -20.75 -2.55 18.94
C TYR A 338 -21.96 -2.03 19.71
N SER A 339 -21.82 -0.86 20.34
CA SER A 339 -22.86 -0.17 21.07
C SER A 339 -22.87 1.32 20.73
N LEU A 340 -24.06 1.92 20.69
CA LEU A 340 -24.30 3.32 20.33
C LEU A 340 -24.79 4.17 21.52
N ASP A 341 -25.13 3.54 22.64
CA ASP A 341 -25.78 4.16 23.80
C ASP A 341 -24.97 3.99 25.09
N GLY A 342 -23.65 3.97 24.93
CA GLY A 342 -22.71 3.87 26.05
C GLY A 342 -22.54 2.46 26.61
N GLY A 343 -23.08 1.43 25.94
CA GLY A 343 -22.94 0.01 26.33
C GLY A 343 -24.24 -0.64 26.82
N LYS A 344 -25.41 0.00 26.65
CA LYS A 344 -26.69 -0.53 27.13
C LYS A 344 -27.29 -1.51 26.12
N THR A 345 -27.15 -1.21 24.83
CA THR A 345 -27.54 -2.12 23.74
C THR A 345 -26.32 -2.64 23.00
N THR A 346 -26.36 -3.92 22.69
CA THR A 346 -25.34 -4.61 21.91
C THR A 346 -25.90 -4.91 20.53
N LEU A 347 -25.26 -4.37 19.51
CA LEU A 347 -25.56 -4.62 18.10
C LEU A 347 -24.45 -5.47 17.51
N GLU A 348 -24.81 -6.29 16.53
CA GLU A 348 -23.87 -7.15 15.82
C GLU A 348 -24.15 -7.06 14.33
N LYS A 349 -23.10 -6.80 13.55
CA LYS A 349 -23.16 -6.73 12.08
C LYS A 349 -21.90 -7.32 11.46
N PRO A 350 -21.98 -7.95 10.28
CA PRO A 350 -20.80 -8.28 9.49
C PRO A 350 -19.93 -7.04 9.24
N LEU A 351 -18.61 -7.20 9.15
CA LEU A 351 -17.66 -6.09 9.00
C LEU A 351 -18.04 -5.11 7.88
N HIS A 352 -18.36 -5.60 6.69
CA HIS A 352 -18.73 -4.74 5.57
C HIS A 352 -20.00 -3.91 5.85
N GLU A 353 -21.02 -4.50 6.48
CA GLU A 353 -22.23 -3.78 6.89
C GLU A 353 -21.93 -2.76 7.98
N PHE A 354 -21.14 -3.15 8.99
CA PHE A 354 -20.74 -2.25 10.06
C PHE A 354 -20.00 -1.03 9.50
N LEU A 355 -19.04 -1.21 8.58
CA LEU A 355 -18.31 -0.12 7.96
C LEU A 355 -19.23 0.82 7.17
N ASN A 356 -20.29 0.30 6.53
CA ASN A 356 -21.30 1.11 5.85
C ASN A 356 -22.14 1.95 6.82
N VAL A 357 -22.60 1.35 7.91
CA VAL A 357 -23.34 2.04 8.97
C VAL A 357 -22.46 3.12 9.61
N TYR A 358 -21.23 2.75 9.96
CA TYR A 358 -20.22 3.67 10.49
C TYR A 358 -19.93 4.83 9.53
N HIS A 359 -19.79 4.58 8.23
CA HIS A 359 -19.60 5.63 7.23
C HIS A 359 -20.76 6.63 7.23
N GLY A 360 -22.01 6.16 7.35
CA GLY A 360 -23.17 7.03 7.52
C GLY A 360 -23.03 7.95 8.73
N TYR A 361 -22.72 7.39 9.90
CA TYR A 361 -22.51 8.16 11.13
C TYR A 361 -21.35 9.15 11.00
N LEU A 362 -20.24 8.75 10.36
CA LEU A 362 -19.07 9.60 10.15
C LEU A 362 -19.42 10.83 9.30
N VAL A 363 -20.17 10.64 8.21
CA VAL A 363 -20.63 11.73 7.34
C VAL A 363 -21.54 12.68 8.12
N GLU A 364 -22.55 12.14 8.81
CA GLU A 364 -23.51 12.93 9.60
C GLU A 364 -22.80 13.72 10.71
N LYS A 365 -21.88 13.09 11.46
CA LYS A 365 -21.16 13.76 12.55
C LYS A 365 -20.19 14.82 12.05
N PHE A 366 -19.45 14.54 10.97
CA PHE A 366 -18.53 15.51 10.38
C PHE A 366 -19.28 16.75 9.90
N TYR A 367 -20.31 16.58 9.08
CA TYR A 367 -21.08 17.69 8.54
C TYR A 367 -22.01 18.36 9.56
N GLY A 368 -22.52 17.62 10.54
CA GLY A 368 -23.29 18.16 11.67
C GLY A 368 -22.48 19.11 12.54
N SER A 369 -21.16 18.90 12.63
CA SER A 369 -20.24 19.74 13.42
C SER A 369 -19.75 21.03 12.74
N LEU A 370 -20.06 21.23 11.45
CA LEU A 370 -19.69 22.39 10.63
C LEU A 370 -20.76 23.48 10.65
#